data_AF-A0A7K3M0U5-F1
#
_entry.id   AF-A0A7K3M0U5-F1
#
_cell.length_a   1.000
_cell.length_b   1.000
_cell.length_c   1.000
_cell.angle_alpha   90.00
_cell.angle_beta   90.00
_cell.angle_gamma   90.00
#
_symmetry.space_group_name_H-M   'P 1'
#
loop_
_entity.id
_entity.type
_entity.pdbx_description
1 polymer ?
#
loop_
_entity_poly.entity_id
_entity_poly.type
_entity_poly.pdbx_seq_one_letter_code
_entity_poly.pdbx_strand_id
1 'polypeptide(L)'
;MSAFSEEELSYLQSERRLGRIATVGADGTPHVTPVGWSYNQELDTIDIGGRDFANTKKFRDVARSGKAAIVVDDVLPPWQPRGVEIRGRAEAVDGTTPVIRIHPDRVRSWGLDATA
;
A
#
# COMPACT_ATOMS: atom_id res chain seq x y z
N MET A 1 -18.37 -5.47 4.99
CA MET A 1 -17.49 -6.60 4.62
C MET A 1 -16.14 -5.99 4.30
N SER A 2 -15.06 -6.54 4.85
CA SER A 2 -13.70 -6.05 4.55
C SER A 2 -13.32 -6.36 3.10
N ALA A 3 -12.47 -5.52 2.52
CA ALA A 3 -11.88 -5.71 1.20
C ALA A 3 -10.79 -6.80 1.17
N PHE A 4 -10.32 -7.24 2.34
CA PHE A 4 -9.24 -8.22 2.51
C PHE A 4 -9.77 -9.57 2.97
N SER A 5 -9.07 -10.65 2.60
CA SER A 5 -9.24 -11.95 3.24
C SER A 5 -8.56 -12.00 4.62
N GLU A 6 -8.89 -13.02 5.42
CA GLU A 6 -8.25 -13.24 6.72
C GLU A 6 -6.74 -13.54 6.57
N GLU A 7 -6.36 -14.30 5.54
CA GLU A 7 -4.97 -14.63 5.22
C GLU A 7 -4.17 -13.39 4.80
N GLU A 8 -4.78 -12.50 4.01
CA GLU A 8 -4.18 -11.23 3.59
C GLU A 8 -3.94 -10.31 4.79
N LEU A 9 -4.93 -10.16 5.67
CA LEU A 9 -4.77 -9.36 6.90
C LEU A 9 -3.72 -9.95 7.84
N SER A 10 -3.74 -11.28 8.03
CA SER A 10 -2.74 -11.99 8.84
C SER A 10 -1.32 -11.74 8.31
N TYR A 11 -1.12 -11.84 6.99
CA TYR A 11 0.16 -11.52 6.37
C TYR A 11 0.56 -10.06 6.60
N LEU A 12 -0.33 -9.11 6.30
CA LEU A 12 -0.09 -7.67 6.41
C LEU A 12 0.22 -7.24 7.86
N GLN A 13 -0.35 -7.92 8.86
CA GLN A 13 -0.18 -7.59 10.27
C GLN A 13 0.94 -8.38 10.98
N SER A 14 1.42 -9.49 10.39
CA SER A 14 2.38 -10.40 11.02
C SER A 14 3.74 -9.78 11.35
N GLU A 15 4.36 -9.08 10.40
CA GLU A 15 5.70 -8.51 10.54
C GLU A 15 5.77 -7.15 9.87
N ARG A 16 6.63 -6.28 10.41
CA ARG A 16 6.87 -4.96 9.82
C ARG A 16 7.67 -5.10 8.53
N ARG A 17 7.01 -4.84 7.40
CA ARG A 17 7.61 -4.84 6.06
C ARG A 17 7.53 -3.46 5.42
N LEU A 18 8.49 -3.13 4.56
CA LEU A 18 8.32 -2.00 3.65
C LEU A 18 7.30 -2.38 2.56
N GLY A 19 6.53 -1.38 2.12
CA GLY A 19 5.73 -1.50 0.90
C GLY A 19 6.40 -0.76 -0.25
N ARG A 20 5.93 -1.02 -1.48
CA ARG A 20 6.34 -0.32 -2.70
C ARG A 20 5.10 0.31 -3.30
N ILE A 21 5.00 1.64 -3.21
CA ILE A 21 3.85 2.36 -3.74
C ILE A 21 4.11 2.78 -5.18
N ALA A 22 3.11 2.61 -6.04
CA ALA A 22 3.03 3.20 -7.37
C ALA A 22 2.02 4.36 -7.39
N THR A 23 2.42 5.48 -7.97
CA THR A 23 1.61 6.69 -8.17
C THR A 23 1.78 7.22 -9.59
N VAL A 24 0.90 8.11 -10.05
CA VAL A 24 0.89 8.59 -11.44
C VAL A 24 1.26 10.08 -11.52
N GLY A 25 2.34 10.39 -12.24
CA GLY A 25 2.82 11.74 -12.55
C GLY A 25 1.82 12.59 -13.33
N ALA A 26 2.06 13.91 -13.41
CA ALA A 26 1.16 14.84 -14.10
C ALA A 26 1.12 14.61 -15.62
N ASP A 27 2.23 14.10 -16.14
CA ASP A 27 2.47 13.65 -17.50
C ASP A 27 2.06 12.19 -17.74
N GLY A 28 1.48 11.52 -16.74
CA GLY A 28 1.16 10.09 -16.79
C GLY A 28 2.32 9.15 -16.45
N THR A 29 3.53 9.68 -16.19
CA THR A 29 4.70 8.85 -15.87
C THR A 29 4.48 8.08 -14.55
N PRO A 30 4.61 6.73 -14.54
CA PRO A 30 4.55 5.96 -13.31
C PRO A 30 5.71 6.29 -12.38
N HIS A 31 5.43 6.43 -11.09
CA HIS A 31 6.43 6.67 -10.06
C HIS A 31 6.31 5.61 -8.96
N VAL A 32 7.41 4.88 -8.73
CA VAL A 32 7.48 3.80 -7.73
C VAL A 32 8.56 4.11 -6.69
N THR A 33 8.25 3.93 -5.41
CA THR A 33 9.19 4.18 -4.31
C THR A 33 8.87 3.32 -3.08
N PRO A 34 9.87 2.92 -2.26
CA PRO A 34 9.60 2.22 -1.01
C PRO A 34 8.96 3.14 0.03
N VAL A 35 8.08 2.60 0.86
CA VAL A 35 7.34 3.34 1.89
C VAL A 35 7.11 2.53 3.17
N GLY A 36 6.99 3.25 4.29
CA GLY A 36 6.32 2.74 5.48
C GLY A 36 4.81 2.88 5.33
N TRP A 37 4.07 1.95 5.93
CA TRP A 37 2.62 1.90 5.81
C TRP A 37 2.02 1.24 7.05
N SER A 38 0.70 1.37 7.20
CA SER A 38 -0.11 0.70 8.22
C SER A 38 -1.49 0.37 7.67
N TYR A 39 -2.05 -0.75 8.11
CA TYR A 39 -3.47 -1.05 7.91
C TYR A 39 -4.32 -0.28 8.92
N ASN A 40 -5.30 0.49 8.43
CA ASN A 40 -6.26 1.21 9.23
C ASN A 40 -7.56 0.39 9.29
N GLN A 41 -7.77 -0.29 10.42
CA GLN A 41 -8.89 -1.20 10.62
C GLN A 41 -10.26 -0.51 10.67
N GLU A 42 -10.33 0.74 11.14
CA GLU A 42 -11.58 1.50 11.23
C GLU A 42 -12.14 1.85 9.85
N LEU A 43 -11.23 2.13 8.91
CA LEU A 43 -11.57 2.55 7.55
C LEU A 43 -11.35 1.46 6.50
N ASP A 44 -10.83 0.29 6.89
CA ASP A 44 -10.47 -0.82 5.99
C ASP A 44 -9.54 -0.37 4.85
N THR A 45 -8.51 0.43 5.20
CA THR A 45 -7.61 1.10 4.24
C THR A 45 -6.14 0.88 4.54
N ILE A 46 -5.28 1.21 3.57
CA ILE A 46 -3.83 1.30 3.77
C ILE A 46 -3.41 2.76 3.85
N ASP A 47 -2.86 3.14 5.00
CA ASP A 47 -2.30 4.47 5.24
C ASP A 47 -0.78 4.42 5.05
N ILE A 48 -0.26 5.31 4.19
CA ILE A 48 1.16 5.46 3.90
C ILE A 48 1.63 6.78 4.45
N GLY A 49 2.71 6.76 5.23
CA GLY A 49 3.28 7.95 5.86
C GLY A 49 4.81 7.97 5.78
N GLY A 50 5.41 9.01 6.37
CA GLY A 50 6.86 9.15 6.41
C GLY A 50 7.32 10.55 6.82
N ARG A 51 8.62 10.81 6.66
CA ARG A 51 9.20 12.13 6.93
C ARG A 51 8.85 13.12 5.83
N ASP A 52 8.53 14.35 6.21
CA ASP A 52 8.21 15.46 5.29
C ASP A 52 7.16 15.08 4.22
N PHE A 53 6.15 14.32 4.64
CA PHE A 53 5.38 13.48 3.72
C PHE A 53 4.51 14.27 2.73
N ALA A 54 3.88 15.35 3.18
CA ALA A 54 3.06 16.24 2.36
C ALA A 54 3.86 16.88 1.20
N ASN A 55 5.16 17.08 1.40
CA ASN A 55 6.06 17.65 0.38
C ASN A 55 6.66 16.61 -0.57
N THR A 56 6.26 15.34 -0.49
CA THR A 56 6.78 14.30 -1.37
C THR A 56 6.08 14.25 -2.72
N LYS A 57 6.81 13.81 -3.76
CA LYS A 57 6.26 13.65 -5.12
C LYS A 57 5.02 12.75 -5.15
N LYS A 58 5.06 11.60 -4.48
CA LYS A 58 3.93 10.65 -4.39
C LYS A 58 2.68 11.27 -3.75
N PHE A 59 2.84 12.15 -2.78
CA PHE A 59 1.71 12.86 -2.14
C PHE A 59 1.03 13.80 -3.13
N ARG A 60 1.82 14.62 -3.85
CA ARG A 60 1.31 15.47 -4.95
C ARG A 60 0.71 14.66 -6.10
N ASP A 61 1.29 13.50 -6.41
CA ASP A 61 0.79 12.62 -7.46
C ASP A 61 -0.59 12.05 -7.10
N VAL A 62 -0.79 11.61 -5.85
CA VAL A 62 -2.09 11.16 -5.36
C VAL A 62 -3.10 12.29 -5.27
N ALA A 63 -2.71 13.45 -4.74
CA ALA A 63 -3.60 14.62 -4.63
C ALA A 63 -4.22 15.02 -5.98
N ARG A 64 -3.49 14.81 -7.08
CA ARG A 64 -3.95 15.10 -8.44
C ARG A 64 -4.69 13.93 -9.09
N SER A 65 -4.14 12.72 -9.00
CA SER A 65 -4.63 11.57 -9.78
C SER A 65 -5.74 10.78 -9.07
N GLY A 66 -5.83 10.88 -7.75
CA GLY A 66 -6.76 10.11 -6.91
C GLY A 66 -6.51 8.59 -6.95
N LYS A 67 -5.31 8.15 -7.36
CA LYS A 67 -4.99 6.74 -7.62
C LYS A 67 -3.63 6.36 -7.05
N ALA A 68 -3.57 5.19 -6.42
CA ALA A 68 -2.32 4.55 -6.05
C ALA A 68 -2.47 3.04 -6.03
N ALA A 69 -1.32 2.36 -6.08
CA ALA A 69 -1.20 0.94 -5.80
C ALA A 69 -0.06 0.72 -4.81
N ILE A 70 -0.12 -0.32 -4.00
CA ILE A 70 0.98 -0.74 -3.13
C ILE A 70 1.16 -2.24 -3.19
N VAL A 71 2.42 -2.69 -3.20
CA VAL A 71 2.80 -4.08 -2.96
C VAL A 71 3.52 -4.17 -1.63
N VAL A 72 3.11 -5.12 -0.79
CA VAL A 72 3.87 -5.56 0.39
C VAL A 72 4.31 -6.98 0.11
N ASP A 73 5.62 -7.22 0.13
CA ASP A 73 6.21 -8.51 -0.21
C ASP A 73 7.40 -8.85 0.69
N ASP A 74 7.71 -10.14 0.72
CA ASP A 74 8.94 -10.72 1.25
C ASP A 74 9.25 -12.04 0.52
N VAL A 75 10.43 -12.58 0.80
CA VAL A 75 10.88 -13.87 0.25
C VAL A 75 11.35 -14.73 1.42
N LEU A 76 10.69 -15.85 1.66
CA LEU A 76 11.14 -16.83 2.64
C LEU A 76 12.25 -17.73 2.06
N PRO A 77 13.17 -18.26 2.90
CA PRO A 77 14.10 -19.30 2.46
C PRO A 77 13.35 -20.58 2.01
N PRO A 78 13.85 -21.35 1.04
CA PRO A 78 15.05 -21.13 0.24
C PRO A 78 14.86 -20.13 -0.92
N TRP A 79 13.64 -19.89 -1.40
CA TRP A 79 13.24 -18.81 -2.32
C TRP A 79 11.73 -18.93 -2.56
N GLN A 80 10.93 -18.46 -1.62
CA GLN A 80 9.48 -18.55 -1.67
C GLN A 80 8.89 -17.13 -1.59
N PRO A 81 8.77 -16.43 -2.73
CA PRO A 81 8.19 -15.10 -2.77
C PRO A 81 6.71 -15.12 -2.44
N ARG A 82 6.28 -14.20 -1.60
CA ARG A 82 4.87 -14.02 -1.25
C ARG A 82 4.57 -12.54 -1.06
N GLY A 83 3.30 -12.17 -1.14
CA GLY A 83 2.92 -10.79 -0.98
C GLY A 83 1.46 -10.49 -1.27
N VAL A 84 1.12 -9.22 -1.08
CA VAL A 84 -0.20 -8.65 -1.33
C VAL A 84 -0.04 -7.38 -2.16
N GLU A 85 -0.72 -7.34 -3.30
CA GLU A 85 -0.95 -6.14 -4.11
C GLU A 85 -2.32 -5.55 -3.78
N ILE A 86 -2.34 -4.25 -3.55
CA ILE A 86 -3.54 -3.47 -3.24
C ILE A 86 -3.61 -2.31 -4.22
N ARG A 87 -4.74 -2.18 -4.91
CA ARG A 87 -5.01 -1.09 -5.86
C ARG A 87 -6.32 -0.41 -5.52
N GLY A 88 -6.35 0.90 -5.66
CA GLY A 88 -7.63 1.59 -5.66
C GLY A 88 -7.54 3.10 -5.69
N ARG A 89 -8.68 3.72 -5.39
CA ARG A 89 -8.77 5.16 -5.13
C ARG A 89 -7.87 5.52 -3.96
N ALA A 90 -7.18 6.64 -4.09
CA ALA A 90 -6.29 7.13 -3.06
C ALA A 90 -6.51 8.62 -2.81
N GLU A 91 -6.39 9.02 -1.54
CA GLU A 91 -6.50 10.39 -1.10
C GLU A 91 -5.22 10.82 -0.40
N ALA A 92 -4.81 12.07 -0.65
CA ALA A 92 -3.72 12.71 0.05
C ALA A 92 -4.32 13.46 1.24
N VAL A 93 -4.35 12.82 2.40
CA VAL A 93 -4.90 13.38 3.63
C VAL A 93 -3.82 14.25 4.26
N ASP A 94 -4.05 15.56 4.24
CA ASP A 94 -3.18 16.54 4.88
C ASP A 94 -3.51 16.69 6.38
N GLY A 95 -2.67 17.40 7.14
CA GLY A 95 -2.88 17.68 8.55
C GLY A 95 -1.62 17.52 9.40
N THR A 96 -1.80 17.27 10.70
CA THR A 96 -0.69 17.08 11.65
C THR A 96 0.15 15.84 11.34
N THR A 97 -0.49 14.80 10.82
CA THR A 97 0.18 13.57 10.34
C THR A 97 -0.28 13.28 8.92
N PRO A 98 0.38 13.85 7.89
CA PRO A 98 -0.04 13.66 6.51
C PRO A 98 0.15 12.21 6.07
N VAL A 99 -0.87 11.65 5.39
CA VAL A 99 -0.85 10.29 4.85
C VAL A 99 -1.41 10.25 3.43
N ILE A 100 -0.98 9.25 2.66
CA ILE A 100 -1.74 8.77 1.50
C ILE A 100 -2.59 7.63 2.01
N ARG A 101 -3.90 7.73 1.88
CA ARG A 101 -4.82 6.65 2.19
C ARG A 101 -5.28 5.97 0.91
N ILE A 102 -5.07 4.66 0.81
CA ILE A 102 -5.57 3.84 -0.30
C ILE A 102 -6.83 3.12 0.18
N HIS A 103 -7.92 3.38 -0.52
CA HIS A 103 -9.19 2.67 -0.41
C HIS A 103 -9.15 1.48 -1.37
N PRO A 104 -9.11 0.22 -0.88
CA PRO A 104 -8.94 -0.93 -1.75
C PRO A 104 -10.14 -1.12 -2.70
N ASP A 105 -9.89 -1.04 -4.00
CA ASP A 105 -10.84 -1.46 -5.03
C ASP A 105 -10.51 -2.89 -5.53
N ARG A 106 -9.25 -3.31 -5.39
CA ARG A 106 -8.76 -4.64 -5.74
C ARG A 106 -7.62 -5.06 -4.81
N VAL A 107 -7.75 -6.25 -4.25
CA VAL A 107 -6.69 -6.93 -3.51
C VAL A 107 -6.34 -8.24 -4.23
N ARG A 108 -5.04 -8.53 -4.33
CA ARG A 108 -4.50 -9.77 -4.88
C ARG A 108 -3.34 -10.23 -4.03
N SER A 109 -3.32 -11.51 -3.69
CA SER A 109 -2.24 -12.14 -2.95
C SER A 109 -1.63 -13.31 -3.73
N TRP A 110 -0.40 -13.65 -3.38
CA TRP A 110 0.31 -14.84 -3.87
C TRP A 110 1.22 -15.39 -2.78
N GLY A 111 1.42 -16.71 -2.76
CA GLY A 111 2.34 -17.37 -1.82
C GLY A 111 1.93 -17.23 -0.34
N LEU A 112 0.66 -16.88 -0.06
CA LEU A 112 0.12 -16.83 1.31
C LEU A 112 -0.53 -18.15 1.74
N ASP A 113 -0.80 -19.04 0.79
CA ASP A 113 -1.35 -20.36 1.07
C ASP A 113 -0.30 -21.19 1.83
N ALA A 114 -0.71 -21.84 2.94
CA ALA A 114 0.15 -22.68 3.77
C ALA A 114 0.62 -23.99 3.08
N THR A 115 0.32 -24.14 1.78
CA THR A 115 0.56 -25.34 0.98
C THR A 115 1.31 -24.98 -0.30
N ALA A 116 2.59 -24.65 -0.19
CA ALA A 116 3.52 -24.61 -1.32
C ALA A 116 4.80 -25.34 -0.93
#